data_AF-A0A960TJ95-F1
#
_entry.id   AF-A0A960TJ95-F1
#
_cell.length_a   1.000
_cell.length_b   1.000
_cell.length_c   1.000
_cell.angle_alpha   90.00
_cell.angle_beta   90.00
_cell.angle_gamma   90.00
#
_symmetry.space_group_name_H-M   'P 1'
#
loop_
_entity.id
_entity.type
_entity.pdbx_description
1 polymer ?
#
loop_
_entity_poly.entity_id
_entity_poly.type
_entity_poly.pdbx_seq_one_letter_code
_entity_poly.pdbx_strand_id
1 'polypeptide(L)'
;MKSTIIILGFVLLFSGCKKGPIVYQAEVTLNRMEIVRSDEKKNPLLIDVELLYSTCPGTQIEILRSGRQLAECLLSKRKKGDKVQAEIIWKWNSLGYYNWEVVKIDDCERMIDPNDEATYNMIEECEDMVIYGAVVGFKCDRIPNDKLIDKCPWFKRE
;
A
#
# COMPACT_ATOMS: atom_id res chain seq x y z
N MET A 1 2.16 -64.46 27.60
CA MET A 1 2.82 -63.21 27.17
C MET A 1 1.96 -62.55 26.10
N LYS A 2 1.47 -61.33 26.36
CA LYS A 2 0.61 -60.54 25.49
C LYS A 2 1.50 -59.66 24.60
N SER A 3 1.29 -59.67 23.29
CA SER A 3 1.82 -58.63 22.39
C SER A 3 0.67 -58.13 21.52
N THR A 4 0.11 -57.00 21.94
CA THR A 4 -0.85 -56.22 21.15
C THR A 4 -0.06 -55.12 20.46
N ILE A 5 0.03 -55.18 19.14
CA ILE A 5 0.65 -54.14 18.30
C ILE A 5 -0.38 -53.02 18.12
N ILE A 6 -0.08 -51.83 18.62
CA ILE A 6 -0.87 -50.61 18.36
C ILE A 6 -0.13 -49.82 17.28
N ILE A 7 -0.72 -49.74 16.09
CA ILE A 7 -0.27 -48.89 14.99
C ILE A 7 -0.77 -47.48 15.30
N LEU A 8 0.13 -46.60 15.72
CA LEU A 8 -0.15 -45.18 15.91
C LEU A 8 -0.07 -44.48 14.55
N GLY A 9 -1.22 -44.20 13.95
CA GLY A 9 -1.33 -43.44 12.70
C GLY A 9 -0.90 -41.99 12.92
N PHE A 10 0.21 -41.61 12.30
CA PHE A 10 0.72 -40.24 12.27
C PHE A 10 -0.08 -39.44 11.21
N VAL A 11 -1.13 -38.73 11.66
CA VAL A 11 -1.87 -37.78 10.83
C VAL A 11 -1.01 -36.52 10.70
N LEU A 12 -0.27 -36.41 9.61
CA LEU A 12 0.36 -35.16 9.17
C LEU A 12 -0.73 -34.19 8.72
N LEU A 13 -1.24 -33.39 9.65
CA LEU A 13 -1.96 -32.16 9.35
C LEU A 13 -0.97 -31.20 8.69
N PHE A 14 -0.90 -31.22 7.36
CA PHE A 14 -0.39 -30.09 6.59
C PHE A 14 -1.38 -28.93 6.74
N SER A 15 -1.32 -28.23 7.88
CA SER A 15 -1.82 -26.87 7.98
C SER A 15 -0.95 -26.01 7.08
N GLY A 16 -1.31 -25.95 5.79
CA GLY A 16 -0.75 -24.99 4.86
C GLY A 16 -1.01 -23.60 5.42
N CYS A 17 0.00 -22.99 6.02
CA CYS A 17 0.03 -21.58 6.37
C CYS A 17 -0.09 -20.77 5.06
N LYS A 18 -1.32 -20.56 4.57
CA LYS A 18 -1.58 -19.43 3.69
C LYS A 18 -1.27 -18.20 4.53
N LYS A 19 -0.19 -17.50 4.20
CA LYS A 19 0.10 -16.18 4.78
C LYS A 19 -1.13 -15.32 4.52
N GLY A 20 -1.88 -15.00 5.58
CA GLY A 20 -3.01 -14.10 5.49
C GLY A 20 -2.56 -12.70 5.07
N PRO A 21 -3.50 -11.81 4.76
CA PRO A 21 -3.17 -10.40 4.57
C PRO A 21 -2.40 -9.87 5.78
N ILE A 22 -1.31 -9.15 5.54
CA ILE A 22 -0.54 -8.46 6.57
C ILE A 22 -1.00 -7.00 6.57
N VAL A 23 -1.27 -6.47 7.76
CA VAL A 23 -1.70 -5.08 7.93
C VAL A 23 -0.52 -4.24 8.41
N TYR A 24 -0.28 -3.12 7.74
CA TYR A 24 0.71 -2.13 8.12
C TYR A 24 0.03 -0.79 8.43
N GLN A 25 0.71 0.03 9.23
CA GLN A 25 0.36 1.43 9.49
C GLN A 25 1.51 2.30 8.98
N ALA A 26 1.18 3.37 8.26
CA ALA A 26 2.16 4.30 7.71
C ALA A 26 1.73 5.75 7.93
N GLU A 27 2.65 6.60 8.40
CA GLU A 27 2.41 8.04 8.37
C GLU A 27 2.56 8.54 6.93
N VAL A 28 1.50 9.16 6.41
CA VAL A 28 1.46 9.77 5.09
C VAL A 28 1.09 11.24 5.18
N THR A 29 1.55 12.04 4.23
CA THR A 29 1.11 13.42 4.02
C THR A 29 0.09 13.45 2.88
N LEU A 30 -1.04 14.11 3.10
CA LEU A 30 -2.06 14.35 2.06
C LEU A 30 -1.57 15.43 1.09
N ASN A 31 -0.83 15.04 0.06
CA ASN A 31 -0.18 16.00 -0.86
C ASN A 31 -1.16 16.68 -1.82
N ARG A 32 -2.20 15.95 -2.24
CA ARG A 32 -3.30 16.47 -3.05
C ARG A 32 -4.59 15.80 -2.63
N MET A 33 -5.66 16.58 -2.64
CA MET A 33 -7.03 16.15 -2.43
C MET A 33 -7.89 16.88 -3.46
N GLU A 34 -8.50 16.14 -4.36
CA GLU A 34 -9.20 16.70 -5.53
C GLU A 34 -10.56 16.04 -5.71
N ILE A 35 -11.63 16.84 -5.69
CA ILE A 35 -12.97 16.34 -5.97
C ILE A 35 -13.08 16.13 -7.48
N VAL A 36 -13.14 14.87 -7.91
CA VAL A 36 -13.22 14.49 -9.32
C VAL A 36 -14.65 14.61 -9.84
N ARG A 37 -15.63 14.32 -8.97
CA ARG A 37 -17.05 14.39 -9.32
C ARG A 37 -17.89 14.81 -8.13
N SER A 38 -18.90 15.64 -8.40
CA SER A 38 -19.94 16.01 -7.44
C SER A 38 -21.33 15.66 -7.96
N ASP A 39 -22.31 15.58 -7.06
CA ASP A 39 -23.73 15.54 -7.45
C ASP A 39 -24.27 16.94 -7.81
N GLU A 40 -25.55 17.01 -8.17
CA GLU A 40 -26.25 18.25 -8.51
C GLU A 40 -26.28 19.27 -7.36
N LYS A 41 -26.12 18.81 -6.11
CA LYS A 41 -26.07 19.64 -4.90
C LYS A 41 -24.64 20.02 -4.50
N LYS A 42 -23.65 19.70 -5.33
CA LYS A 42 -22.22 19.91 -5.11
C LYS A 42 -21.60 19.05 -3.99
N ASN A 43 -22.27 17.98 -3.54
CA ASN A 43 -21.66 17.04 -2.62
C ASN A 43 -20.65 16.15 -3.35
N PRO A 44 -19.50 15.83 -2.75
CA PRO A 44 -18.46 15.03 -3.39
C PRO A 44 -18.91 13.58 -3.59
N LEU A 45 -18.75 13.06 -4.80
CA LEU A 45 -19.02 11.64 -5.14
C LEU A 45 -17.75 10.83 -5.32
N LEU A 46 -16.68 11.49 -5.74
CA LEU A 46 -15.43 10.86 -6.10
C LEU A 46 -14.30 11.83 -5.75
N ILE A 47 -13.27 11.31 -5.10
CA ILE A 47 -12.08 12.06 -4.71
C ILE A 47 -10.83 11.34 -5.18
N ASP A 48 -9.85 12.11 -5.62
CA ASP A 48 -8.47 11.68 -5.78
C ASP A 48 -7.66 12.21 -4.60
N VAL A 49 -6.91 11.31 -3.96
CA VAL A 49 -6.04 11.62 -2.83
C VAL A 49 -4.63 11.14 -3.17
N GLU A 50 -3.68 12.05 -3.15
CA GLU A 50 -2.28 11.74 -3.35
C GLU A 50 -1.57 11.68 -2.00
N LEU A 51 -0.99 10.52 -1.69
CA LEU A 51 -0.27 10.23 -0.47
C LEU A 51 1.23 10.28 -0.73
N LEU A 52 1.95 10.98 0.16
CA LEU A 52 3.39 10.91 0.28
C LEU A 52 3.76 10.19 1.56
N TYR A 53 4.57 9.15 1.45
CA TYR A 53 4.97 8.34 2.59
C TYR A 53 6.06 9.02 3.41
N SER A 54 5.67 9.68 4.51
CA SER A 54 6.57 10.51 5.34
C SER A 54 7.75 9.74 5.91
N THR A 55 7.59 8.44 6.15
CA THR A 55 8.62 7.59 6.74
C THR A 55 9.42 6.80 5.73
N CYS A 56 8.95 6.64 4.50
CA CYS A 56 9.66 5.82 3.50
C CYS A 56 10.78 6.64 2.83
N PRO A 57 11.96 6.04 2.58
CA PRO A 57 13.01 6.73 1.84
C PRO A 57 12.64 6.83 0.35
N GLY A 58 12.92 7.97 -0.28
CA GLY A 58 12.63 8.22 -1.69
C GLY A 58 11.38 9.07 -1.92
N THR A 59 10.85 9.04 -3.13
CA THR A 59 9.74 9.89 -3.59
C THR A 59 8.52 9.07 -3.99
N GLN A 60 8.17 8.07 -3.18
CA GLN A 60 7.03 7.20 -3.48
C GLN A 60 5.74 8.00 -3.35
N ILE A 61 4.96 8.00 -4.43
CA ILE A 61 3.64 8.59 -4.47
C ILE A 61 2.61 7.49 -4.66
N GLU A 62 1.47 7.63 -3.99
CA GLU A 62 0.31 6.78 -4.22
C GLU A 62 -0.91 7.66 -4.42
N ILE A 63 -1.57 7.50 -5.56
CA ILE A 63 -2.80 8.19 -5.90
C ILE A 63 -3.94 7.21 -5.69
N LEU A 64 -4.86 7.58 -4.82
CA LEU A 64 -6.04 6.82 -4.46
C LEU A 64 -7.26 7.51 -5.04
N ARG A 65 -8.00 6.82 -5.91
CA ARG A 65 -9.36 7.22 -6.25
C ARG A 65 -10.33 6.50 -5.34
N SER A 66 -11.30 7.23 -4.80
CA SER A 66 -12.33 6.62 -3.98
C SER A 66 -13.67 7.35 -4.05
N GLY A 67 -14.73 6.59 -3.80
CA GLY A 67 -16.10 7.05 -3.87
C GLY A 67 -16.52 7.93 -2.69
N ARG A 68 -17.83 8.19 -2.65
CA ARG A 68 -18.49 9.13 -1.74
C ARG A 68 -18.12 8.93 -0.27
N GLN A 69 -18.06 7.68 0.22
CA GLN A 69 -17.78 7.40 1.64
C GLN A 69 -16.45 8.00 2.10
N LEU A 70 -15.37 7.72 1.37
CA LEU A 70 -14.06 8.28 1.71
C LEU A 70 -14.07 9.79 1.49
N ALA A 71 -14.67 10.26 0.39
CA ALA A 71 -14.70 11.68 0.05
C ALA A 71 -15.35 12.54 1.16
N GLU A 72 -16.54 12.16 1.61
CA GLU A 72 -17.28 12.87 2.67
C GLU A 72 -16.54 12.82 4.01
N CYS A 73 -16.03 11.63 4.39
CA CYS A 73 -15.31 11.49 5.65
C CYS A 73 -14.01 12.31 5.67
N LEU A 74 -13.21 12.19 4.61
CA LEU A 74 -11.88 12.79 4.58
C LEU A 74 -11.97 14.33 4.45
N LEU A 75 -12.83 14.84 3.57
CA LEU A 75 -13.00 16.29 3.36
C LEU A 75 -13.60 17.02 4.58
N SER A 76 -14.32 16.31 5.46
CA SER A 76 -14.88 16.91 6.69
C SER A 76 -13.88 16.99 7.84
N LYS A 77 -12.78 16.23 7.80
CA LYS A 77 -11.83 16.08 8.91
C LYS A 77 -10.41 16.53 8.59
N ARG A 78 -10.05 16.50 7.31
CA ARG A 78 -8.67 16.65 6.83
C ARG A 78 -8.59 17.63 5.68
N LYS A 79 -7.38 18.15 5.47
CA LYS A 79 -7.04 19.03 4.35
C LYS A 79 -5.67 18.65 3.78
N LYS A 80 -5.40 19.15 2.58
CA LYS A 80 -4.07 19.06 1.96
C LYS A 80 -2.98 19.55 2.94
N GLY A 81 -1.90 18.78 3.03
CA GLY A 81 -0.76 19.03 3.89
C GLY A 81 -0.84 18.38 5.27
N ASP A 82 -2.02 17.85 5.66
CA ASP A 82 -2.14 17.11 6.91
C ASP A 82 -1.31 15.82 6.86
N LYS A 83 -0.70 15.50 8.00
CA LYS A 83 -0.07 14.20 8.26
C LYS A 83 -1.08 13.29 8.96
N VAL A 84 -1.29 12.11 8.40
CA VAL A 84 -2.34 11.17 8.80
C VAL A 84 -1.78 9.74 8.81
N GLN A 85 -2.46 8.83 9.50
CA GLN A 85 -2.12 7.40 9.47
C GLN A 85 -2.88 6.72 8.35
N ALA A 86 -2.19 5.97 7.49
CA ALA A 86 -2.79 5.10 6.49
C ALA A 86 -2.66 3.64 6.93
N GLU A 87 -3.78 2.92 6.89
CA GLU A 87 -3.78 1.48 7.06
C GLU A 87 -3.65 0.80 5.71
N ILE A 88 -2.68 -0.12 5.60
CA ILE A 88 -2.33 -0.79 4.35
C ILE A 88 -2.48 -2.29 4.52
N ILE A 89 -3.23 -2.92 3.63
CA ILE A 89 -3.30 -4.37 3.52
C ILE A 89 -2.34 -4.83 2.44
N TRP A 90 -1.37 -5.65 2.80
CA TRP A 90 -0.47 -6.35 1.90
C TRP A 90 -0.90 -7.81 1.78
N LYS A 91 -1.30 -8.24 0.58
CA LYS A 91 -1.92 -9.56 0.36
C LYS A 91 -1.39 -10.22 -0.90
N TRP A 92 -1.38 -11.55 -0.89
CA TRP A 92 -1.05 -12.35 -2.05
C TRP A 92 -2.23 -12.34 -3.03
N ASN A 93 -1.97 -12.02 -4.29
CA ASN A 93 -3.00 -12.08 -5.33
C ASN A 93 -2.99 -13.44 -6.05
N SER A 94 -4.05 -13.71 -6.83
CA SER A 94 -4.18 -14.95 -7.58
C SER A 94 -3.21 -15.08 -8.77
N LEU A 95 -2.60 -13.98 -9.19
CA LEU A 95 -1.64 -13.93 -10.31
C LEU A 95 -0.21 -14.24 -9.87
N GLY A 96 0.00 -14.54 -8.58
CA GLY A 96 1.28 -15.01 -8.06
C GLY A 96 2.22 -13.90 -7.62
N TYR A 97 1.71 -12.71 -7.27
CA TYR A 97 2.49 -11.63 -6.68
C TYR A 97 1.76 -10.97 -5.51
N TYR A 98 2.48 -10.29 -4.63
CA TYR A 98 1.88 -9.46 -3.59
C TYR A 98 1.38 -8.13 -4.14
N ASN A 99 0.19 -7.72 -3.73
CA ASN A 99 -0.30 -6.35 -3.89
C ASN A 99 -0.52 -5.69 -2.52
N TRP A 100 -0.49 -4.37 -2.50
CA TRP A 100 -0.90 -3.61 -1.33
C TRP A 100 -2.02 -2.65 -1.68
N GLU A 101 -2.87 -2.38 -0.69
CA GLU A 101 -4.01 -1.49 -0.82
C GLU A 101 -4.11 -0.66 0.47
N VAL A 102 -4.13 0.66 0.35
CA VAL A 102 -4.54 1.53 1.46
C VAL A 102 -6.02 1.29 1.70
N VAL A 103 -6.44 0.91 2.91
CA VAL A 103 -7.85 0.60 3.22
C VAL A 103 -8.49 1.63 4.14
N LYS A 104 -7.66 2.46 4.78
CA LYS A 104 -8.10 3.47 5.73
C LYS A 104 -7.14 4.65 5.74
N ILE A 105 -7.68 5.85 5.91
CA ILE A 105 -6.93 7.06 6.23
C ILE A 105 -7.50 7.60 7.54
N ASP A 106 -6.74 7.49 8.62
CA ASP A 106 -7.14 7.65 10.01
C ASP A 106 -8.39 6.85 10.38
N ASP A 107 -9.53 7.52 10.49
CA ASP A 107 -10.84 6.95 10.80
C ASP A 107 -11.79 6.93 9.59
N CYS A 108 -11.28 7.27 8.40
CA CYS A 108 -12.00 7.22 7.14
C CYS A 108 -11.69 5.93 6.38
N GLU A 109 -12.69 5.05 6.30
CA GLU A 109 -12.61 3.80 5.53
C GLU A 109 -12.65 4.05 4.03
N ARG A 110 -11.86 3.28 3.28
CA ARG A 110 -11.88 3.26 1.83
C ARG A 110 -12.53 1.98 1.34
N MET A 111 -13.64 2.11 0.61
CA MET A 111 -14.14 1.02 -0.23
C MET A 111 -13.24 0.86 -1.45
N ILE A 112 -12.73 -0.36 -1.62
CA ILE A 112 -11.84 -0.72 -2.72
C ILE A 112 -12.69 -1.19 -3.88
N ASP A 113 -12.59 -0.52 -5.02
CA ASP A 113 -13.17 -0.99 -6.26
C ASP A 113 -12.10 -1.80 -7.01
N PRO A 114 -12.31 -3.12 -7.21
CA PRO A 114 -11.34 -3.96 -7.93
C PRO A 114 -11.19 -3.60 -9.41
N ASN A 115 -12.06 -2.77 -9.96
CA ASN A 115 -12.01 -2.29 -11.34
C ASN A 115 -11.48 -0.85 -11.44
N ASP A 116 -10.98 -0.28 -10.35
CA ASP A 116 -10.45 1.08 -10.36
C ASP A 116 -9.05 1.12 -11.00
N GLU A 117 -8.99 1.66 -12.21
CA GLU A 117 -7.75 1.89 -12.95
C GLU A 117 -7.06 3.21 -12.58
N ALA A 118 -7.72 4.08 -11.82
CA ALA A 118 -7.19 5.40 -11.47
C ALA A 118 -6.44 5.43 -10.13
N THR A 119 -6.56 4.36 -9.32
CA THR A 119 -5.67 4.14 -8.18
C THR A 119 -4.36 3.54 -8.67
N TYR A 120 -3.24 4.24 -8.46
CA TYR A 120 -1.92 3.76 -8.85
C TYR A 120 -0.83 4.24 -7.90
N ASN A 121 0.28 3.52 -7.88
CA ASN A 121 1.51 3.91 -7.20
C ASN A 121 2.62 4.18 -8.19
N MET A 122 3.50 5.10 -7.85
CA MET A 122 4.74 5.35 -8.58
C MET A 122 5.89 5.35 -7.59
N ILE A 123 6.87 4.49 -7.87
CA ILE A 123 8.11 4.36 -7.12
C ILE A 123 9.21 4.71 -8.12
N GLU A 124 9.96 5.75 -7.81
CA GLU A 124 11.13 6.16 -8.55
C GLU A 124 12.21 6.54 -7.55
N GLU A 125 13.35 5.87 -7.65
CA GLU A 125 14.48 6.09 -6.77
C GLU A 125 15.68 6.46 -7.63
N CYS A 126 16.23 7.65 -7.39
CA CYS A 126 17.35 8.18 -8.15
C CYS A 126 18.63 8.17 -7.30
N GLU A 127 19.72 7.65 -7.86
CA GLU A 127 21.04 7.65 -7.26
C GLU A 127 22.06 8.35 -8.16
N ASP A 128 23.03 9.04 -7.56
CA ASP A 128 24.11 9.71 -8.29
C ASP A 128 25.00 8.67 -8.99
N MET A 129 25.31 8.93 -10.26
CA MET A 129 26.28 8.15 -11.01
C MET A 129 27.67 8.75 -10.80
N VAL A 130 28.55 7.99 -10.15
CA VAL A 130 29.93 8.42 -9.87
C VAL A 130 30.90 7.68 -10.80
N ILE A 131 31.67 8.44 -11.58
CA ILE A 131 32.75 7.93 -12.43
C ILE A 131 34.05 8.64 -12.02
N TYR A 132 35.10 7.87 -11.68
CA TYR A 132 36.38 8.38 -11.19
C TYR A 132 36.26 9.38 -10.03
N GLY A 133 35.28 9.19 -9.14
CA GLY A 133 35.06 10.05 -7.96
C GLY A 133 34.32 11.36 -8.25
N ALA A 134 33.92 11.61 -9.50
CA ALA A 134 33.08 12.74 -9.88
C ALA A 134 31.64 12.29 -10.15
N VAL A 135 30.65 13.05 -9.67
CA VAL A 135 29.24 12.88 -10.04
C VAL A 135 29.07 13.31 -11.50
N VAL A 136 28.68 12.39 -12.37
CA VAL A 136 28.51 12.62 -13.81
C VAL A 136 27.04 12.62 -14.25
N GLY A 137 26.12 12.33 -13.33
CA GLY A 137 24.69 12.29 -13.58
C GLY A 137 23.95 11.55 -12.48
N PHE A 138 22.74 11.10 -12.79
CA PHE A 138 21.92 10.29 -11.90
C PHE A 138 21.27 9.15 -12.69
N LYS A 139 20.99 8.03 -12.02
CA LYS A 139 20.22 6.91 -12.55
C LYS A 139 18.98 6.75 -11.69
N CYS A 140 17.81 6.71 -12.31
CA CYS A 140 16.57 6.42 -11.62
C CYS A 140 16.09 5.00 -11.94
N ASP A 141 15.81 4.22 -10.91
CA ASP A 141 15.23 2.88 -11.02
C ASP A 141 13.78 2.89 -10.50
N ARG A 142 12.92 2.09 -11.14
CA ARG A 142 11.50 1.90 -10.75
C ARG A 142 11.28 0.66 -9.88
N ILE A 143 12.37 0.03 -9.50
CA ILE A 143 12.40 -1.14 -8.62
C ILE A 143 12.75 -0.63 -7.22
N PRO A 144 11.93 -0.92 -6.20
CA PRO A 144 12.26 -0.60 -4.81
C PRO A 144 13.64 -1.12 -4.42
N ASN A 145 14.52 -0.25 -3.91
CA ASN A 145 15.78 -0.68 -3.31
C ASN A 145 15.56 -1.30 -1.92
N ASP A 146 16.59 -1.97 -1.40
CA ASP A 146 16.54 -2.65 -0.11
C ASP A 146 16.24 -1.67 1.05
N LYS A 147 16.72 -0.42 0.98
CA LYS A 147 16.46 0.58 2.02
C LYS A 147 14.97 0.93 2.13
N LEU A 148 14.27 1.01 0.99
CA LEU A 148 12.83 1.22 0.95
C LEU A 148 12.09 0.01 1.50
N ILE A 149 12.46 -1.20 1.06
CA ILE A 149 11.80 -2.43 1.51
C ILE A 149 12.00 -2.67 3.01
N ASP A 150 13.19 -2.39 3.55
CA ASP A 150 13.49 -2.53 4.96
C ASP A 150 12.60 -1.64 5.84
N LYS A 151 12.30 -0.42 5.36
CA LYS A 151 11.50 0.55 6.11
C LYS A 151 10.01 0.46 5.82
N CYS A 152 9.65 0.09 4.59
CA CYS A 152 8.29 0.09 4.06
C CYS A 152 8.06 -1.20 3.25
N PRO A 153 7.92 -2.35 3.96
CA PRO A 153 7.98 -3.68 3.36
C PRO A 153 6.81 -4.00 2.42
N TRP A 154 5.70 -3.28 2.50
CA TRP A 154 4.57 -3.47 1.59
C TRP A 154 4.90 -3.08 0.15
N PHE A 155 5.93 -2.26 -0.10
CA PHE A 155 6.40 -1.95 -1.45
C PHE A 155 7.08 -3.12 -2.16
N LYS A 156 7.35 -4.22 -1.45
CA LYS A 156 8.00 -5.39 -2.00
C LYS A 156 7.14 -6.04 -3.09
N ARG A 157 7.71 -6.14 -4.29
CA ARG A 157 7.11 -6.81 -5.46
C ARG A 157 7.71 -8.21 -5.56
N GLU A 158 7.15 -9.15 -4.80
CA GLU A 158 7.47 -10.60 -4.86
C GLU A 158 6.31 -11.39 -5.42
#